data_AF-A0AAD0AL21-F1
#
_entry.id   AF-A0AAD0AL21-F1
#
_cell.length_a   1.000
_cell.length_b   1.000
_cell.length_c   1.000
_cell.angle_alpha   90.00
_cell.angle_beta   90.00
_cell.angle_gamma   90.00
#
_symmetry.space_group_name_H-M   'P 1'
#
loop_
_entity.id
_entity.type
_entity.pdbx_description
1 polymer ?
#
loop_
_entity_poly.entity_id
_entity_poly.type
_entity_poly.pdbx_seq_one_letter_code
_entity_poly.pdbx_strand_id
1 'polypeptide(L)'
;MKINEKIKELRKNNNLTQKEMAKKLGVSLSSLQKYEYGDFYPSIEVIKNIVDLFNITLSDFLDVSDITNEEKEVINWNIKRSRELEKEFENDIEENTRNIEILLEDKEIDLGYSDIIWQMSMMNFYFRVNTEKKEINIEFYNDLKFINDKGVYDITLTLDEFKVFLSYIEETLKLNILSALMLKAKKH
;
A
#
# COMPACT_ATOMS: atom_id res chain seq x y z
N MET A 1 -6.26 -33.22 4.62
CA MET A 1 -7.53 -33.51 3.89
C MET A 1 -7.58 -32.58 2.70
N LYS A 2 -7.89 -33.06 1.49
CA LYS A 2 -7.72 -32.24 0.29
C LYS A 2 -8.76 -31.11 0.22
N ILE A 3 -8.41 -30.02 -0.46
CA ILE A 3 -9.27 -28.83 -0.58
C ILE A 3 -10.67 -29.16 -1.14
N ASN A 4 -10.77 -30.06 -2.13
CA ASN A 4 -12.04 -30.47 -2.72
C ASN A 4 -12.95 -31.19 -1.71
N GLU A 5 -12.35 -32.00 -0.83
CA GLU A 5 -13.06 -32.69 0.25
C GLU A 5 -13.53 -31.68 1.31
N LYS A 6 -12.68 -30.71 1.65
CA LYS A 6 -13.00 -29.61 2.59
C LYS A 6 -14.19 -28.77 2.12
N ILE A 7 -14.21 -28.39 0.84
CA ILE A 7 -15.32 -27.63 0.23
C ILE A 7 -16.63 -28.42 0.36
N LYS A 8 -16.59 -29.71 0.00
CA LYS A 8 -17.75 -30.60 0.06
C LYS A 8 -18.23 -30.82 1.49
N GLU A 9 -17.32 -30.93 2.44
CA GLU A 9 -17.62 -31.10 3.86
C GLU A 9 -18.28 -29.84 4.44
N LEU A 10 -17.69 -28.66 4.22
CA LEU A 10 -18.26 -27.38 4.67
C LEU A 10 -19.69 -27.19 4.14
N ARG A 11 -19.92 -27.54 2.86
CA ARG A 11 -21.26 -27.50 2.28
C ARG A 11 -22.24 -28.39 3.01
N LYS A 12 -21.85 -29.65 3.26
CA LYS A 12 -22.69 -30.66 3.89
C LYS A 12 -22.97 -30.34 5.36
N ASN A 13 -21.96 -29.91 6.10
CA ASN A 13 -22.08 -29.53 7.51
C ASN A 13 -23.01 -28.33 7.71
N ASN A 14 -23.17 -27.49 6.68
CA ASN A 14 -24.09 -26.36 6.65
C ASN A 14 -25.42 -26.66 5.94
N ASN A 15 -25.72 -27.93 5.62
CA ASN A 15 -26.96 -28.37 5.00
C ASN A 15 -27.30 -27.65 3.67
N LEU A 16 -26.30 -27.27 2.88
CA LEU A 16 -26.49 -26.58 1.61
C LEU A 16 -26.52 -27.57 0.43
N THR A 17 -27.41 -27.34 -0.51
CA THR A 17 -27.29 -27.95 -1.85
C THR A 17 -26.14 -27.31 -2.63
N GLN A 18 -25.59 -28.01 -3.62
CA GLN A 18 -24.56 -27.44 -4.51
C GLN A 18 -25.06 -26.16 -5.20
N LYS A 19 -26.34 -26.11 -5.59
CA LYS A 19 -26.94 -24.93 -6.23
C LYS A 19 -27.01 -23.73 -5.30
N GLU A 20 -27.36 -23.94 -4.03
CA GLU A 20 -27.43 -22.87 -3.03
C GLU A 20 -26.06 -22.32 -2.67
N MET A 21 -25.08 -23.21 -2.46
CA MET A 21 -23.71 -22.80 -2.17
C MET A 21 -23.08 -22.07 -3.37
N ALA A 22 -23.28 -22.56 -4.60
CA ALA A 22 -22.79 -21.89 -5.80
C ALA A 22 -23.35 -20.47 -5.92
N LYS A 23 -24.66 -20.30 -5.66
CA LYS A 23 -25.30 -18.98 -5.62
C LYS A 23 -24.73 -18.08 -4.52
N LYS A 24 -24.47 -18.61 -3.32
CA LYS A 24 -23.86 -17.85 -2.21
C LYS A 24 -22.42 -17.42 -2.50
N LEU A 25 -21.66 -18.24 -3.21
CA LEU A 25 -20.27 -17.96 -3.59
C LEU A 25 -20.12 -17.12 -4.86
N GLY A 26 -21.22 -16.84 -5.57
CA GLY A 26 -21.17 -16.10 -6.84
C GLY A 26 -20.55 -16.90 -7.99
N VAL A 27 -20.54 -18.24 -7.92
CA VAL A 27 -19.96 -19.11 -8.95
C VAL A 27 -21.04 -19.94 -9.66
N SER A 28 -20.71 -20.49 -10.83
CA SER A 28 -21.61 -21.41 -11.52
C SER A 28 -21.74 -22.74 -10.77
N LEU A 29 -22.89 -23.42 -10.90
CA LEU A 29 -23.08 -24.76 -10.34
C LEU A 29 -22.01 -25.75 -10.87
N SER A 30 -21.68 -25.66 -12.16
CA SER A 30 -20.64 -26.49 -12.77
C SER A 30 -19.26 -26.23 -12.17
N SER A 31 -18.93 -24.97 -11.87
CA SER A 31 -17.69 -24.61 -11.20
C SER A 31 -17.61 -25.25 -9.81
N LEU A 32 -18.66 -25.11 -9.00
CA LEU A 32 -18.69 -25.71 -7.66
C LEU A 32 -18.56 -27.25 -7.72
N GLN A 33 -19.23 -27.89 -8.68
CA GLN A 33 -19.12 -29.33 -8.88
C GLN A 33 -17.67 -29.75 -9.18
N LYS A 34 -17.00 -29.08 -10.13
CA LYS A 34 -15.60 -29.33 -10.45
C LYS A 34 -14.69 -29.12 -9.24
N TYR A 35 -14.96 -28.12 -8.39
CA TYR A 35 -14.22 -27.92 -7.15
C TYR A 35 -14.40 -29.09 -6.18
N GLU A 36 -15.62 -29.57 -5.97
CA GLU A 36 -15.89 -30.70 -5.06
C GLU A 36 -15.40 -32.06 -5.59
N TYR A 37 -15.33 -32.23 -6.90
CA TYR A 37 -14.79 -33.43 -7.54
C TYR A 37 -13.27 -33.43 -7.62
N GLY A 38 -12.63 -32.26 -7.44
CA GLY A 38 -11.19 -32.11 -7.56
C GLY A 38 -10.69 -31.95 -9.00
N ASP A 39 -11.60 -31.75 -9.97
CA ASP A 39 -11.27 -31.54 -11.38
C ASP A 39 -10.65 -30.17 -11.63
N PHE A 40 -10.88 -29.20 -10.73
CA PHE A 40 -10.39 -27.84 -10.88
C PHE A 40 -10.12 -27.20 -9.51
N TYR A 41 -9.03 -26.42 -9.41
CA TYR A 41 -8.67 -25.71 -8.20
C TYR A 41 -9.37 -24.33 -8.14
N PRO A 42 -10.02 -23.95 -7.02
CA PRO A 42 -10.66 -22.63 -6.92
C PRO A 42 -9.64 -21.49 -6.98
N SER A 43 -10.01 -20.33 -7.53
CA SER A 43 -9.14 -19.15 -7.47
C SER A 43 -9.01 -18.62 -6.04
N ILE A 44 -7.99 -17.81 -5.77
CA ILE A 44 -7.81 -17.13 -4.46
C ILE A 44 -9.06 -16.36 -4.04
N GLU A 45 -9.74 -15.71 -4.99
CA GLU A 45 -10.98 -14.98 -4.72
C GLU A 45 -12.12 -15.91 -4.29
N VAL A 46 -12.28 -17.07 -4.94
CA VAL A 46 -13.28 -18.07 -4.54
C VAL A 46 -12.92 -18.67 -3.18
N ILE A 47 -11.64 -18.93 -2.91
CA ILE A 47 -11.17 -19.41 -1.60
C ILE A 47 -11.53 -18.40 -0.51
N LYS A 48 -11.27 -17.11 -0.74
CA LYS A 48 -11.66 -16.05 0.19
C LYS A 48 -13.17 -16.04 0.44
N ASN A 49 -13.98 -16.11 -0.61
CA ASN A 49 -15.44 -16.16 -0.48
C ASN A 49 -15.92 -17.39 0.31
N ILE A 50 -15.25 -18.53 0.20
CA ILE A 50 -15.58 -19.74 0.98
C ILE A 50 -15.26 -19.53 2.46
N VAL A 51 -14.06 -19.02 2.75
CA VAL A 51 -13.59 -18.73 4.11
C VAL A 51 -14.53 -17.74 4.81
N ASP A 52 -14.91 -16.66 4.10
CA ASP A 52 -15.85 -15.65 4.57
C ASP A 52 -17.27 -16.21 4.76
N LEU A 53 -17.76 -17.03 3.82
CA LEU A 53 -19.11 -17.61 3.87
C LEU A 53 -19.32 -18.51 5.10
N PHE A 54 -18.27 -19.24 5.51
CA PHE A 54 -18.35 -20.17 6.63
C PHE A 54 -17.71 -19.65 7.92
N ASN A 55 -17.18 -18.41 7.91
CA ASN A 55 -16.54 -17.79 9.05
C ASN A 55 -15.43 -18.66 9.67
N ILE A 56 -14.59 -19.22 8.82
CA ILE A 56 -13.40 -20.01 9.20
C ILE A 56 -12.14 -19.21 8.87
N THR A 57 -10.96 -19.65 9.29
CA THR A 57 -9.70 -19.02 8.87
C THR A 57 -9.12 -19.70 7.63
N LEU A 58 -8.22 -19.01 6.91
CA LEU A 58 -7.52 -19.61 5.77
C LEU A 58 -6.69 -20.83 6.20
N SER A 59 -6.12 -20.81 7.40
CA SER A 59 -5.41 -21.96 8.00
C SER A 59 -6.32 -23.12 8.35
N ASP A 60 -7.58 -22.87 8.70
CA ASP A 60 -8.55 -23.94 8.93
C ASP A 60 -9.00 -24.58 7.61
N PHE A 61 -9.04 -23.79 6.53
CA PHE A 61 -9.48 -24.22 5.20
C PHE A 61 -8.38 -24.93 4.41
N LEU A 62 -7.16 -24.42 4.44
CA LEU A 62 -6.00 -25.00 3.74
C LEU A 62 -5.16 -25.82 4.72
N ASP A 63 -5.05 -27.11 4.43
CA ASP A 63 -4.18 -28.01 5.17
C ASP A 63 -2.72 -27.78 4.70
N VAL A 64 -1.87 -27.23 5.57
CA VAL A 64 -0.45 -26.93 5.27
C VAL A 64 0.36 -28.21 4.94
N SER A 65 -0.25 -29.37 5.16
CA SER A 65 0.27 -30.70 4.80
C SER A 65 0.19 -31.02 3.30
N ASP A 66 -0.69 -30.36 2.53
CA ASP A 66 -0.82 -30.53 1.07
C ASP A 66 0.11 -29.60 0.27
N ILE A 67 0.80 -28.67 0.94
CA ILE A 67 1.80 -27.80 0.32
C ILE A 67 3.10 -28.61 0.17
N THR A 68 3.54 -28.79 -1.07
CA THR A 68 4.81 -29.45 -1.38
C THR A 68 5.97 -28.71 -0.72
N ASN A 69 7.09 -29.40 -0.50
CA ASN A 69 8.27 -28.74 0.07
C ASN A 69 8.77 -27.59 -0.82
N GLU A 70 8.65 -27.72 -2.13
CA GLU A 70 9.00 -26.67 -3.10
C GLU A 70 8.09 -25.45 -2.97
N GLU A 71 6.78 -25.63 -2.85
CA GLU A 71 5.84 -24.52 -2.61
C GLU A 71 6.09 -23.85 -1.23
N LYS A 72 6.47 -24.62 -0.21
CA LYS A 72 6.87 -24.07 1.10
C LYS A 72 8.11 -23.18 0.99
N GLU A 73 9.11 -23.57 0.19
CA GLU A 73 10.29 -22.73 -0.02
C GLU A 73 9.95 -21.43 -0.73
N VAL A 74 9.10 -21.47 -1.76
CA VAL A 74 8.63 -20.28 -2.48
C VAL A 74 7.86 -19.34 -1.55
N ILE A 75 6.93 -19.88 -0.74
CA ILE A 75 6.18 -19.09 0.25
C ILE A 75 7.13 -18.46 1.27
N ASN A 76 8.08 -19.22 1.80
CA ASN A 76 9.03 -18.73 2.79
C ASN A 76 9.96 -17.65 2.21
N TRP A 77 10.40 -17.81 0.95
CA TRP A 77 11.17 -16.80 0.24
C TRP A 77 10.36 -15.51 0.05
N ASN A 78 9.10 -15.60 -0.39
CA ASN A 78 8.22 -14.44 -0.55
C ASN A 78 7.98 -13.71 0.79
N ILE A 79 7.72 -14.45 1.87
CA ILE A 79 7.54 -13.86 3.21
C ILE A 79 8.83 -13.18 3.68
N LYS A 80 9.99 -13.82 3.48
CA LYS A 80 11.29 -13.24 3.83
C LYS A 80 11.55 -11.96 3.03
N ARG A 81 11.32 -11.98 1.72
CA ARG A 81 11.50 -10.80 0.85
C ARG A 81 10.54 -9.66 1.22
N SER A 82 9.29 -9.96 1.54
CA SER A 82 8.32 -8.95 2.02
C SER A 82 8.81 -8.25 3.28
N ARG A 83 9.31 -9.01 4.26
CA ARG A 83 9.87 -8.46 5.50
C ARG A 83 11.15 -7.66 5.28
N GLU A 84 11.97 -8.07 4.33
CA GLU A 84 13.18 -7.32 3.94
C GLU A 84 12.80 -5.98 3.30
N LEU A 85 11.82 -5.98 2.39
CA LEU A 85 11.29 -4.75 1.79
C LEU A 85 10.67 -3.83 2.85
N GLU A 86 9.87 -4.36 3.78
CA GLU A 86 9.31 -3.59 4.90
C GLU A 86 10.42 -2.92 5.72
N LYS A 87 11.51 -3.64 6.03
CA LYS A 87 12.66 -3.08 6.74
C LYS A 87 13.43 -2.04 5.93
N GLU A 88 13.61 -2.25 4.62
CA GLU A 88 14.21 -1.26 3.72
C GLU A 88 13.37 0.03 3.74
N PHE A 89 12.04 -0.08 3.63
CA PHE A 89 11.13 1.06 3.75
C PHE A 89 11.17 1.74 5.12
N GLU A 90 11.22 0.97 6.21
CA GLU A 90 11.34 1.52 7.57
C GLU A 90 12.66 2.30 7.73
N ASN A 91 13.78 1.75 7.26
CA ASN A 91 15.07 2.43 7.28
C ASN A 91 15.05 3.73 6.48
N ASP A 92 14.44 3.73 5.29
CA ASP A 92 14.31 4.94 4.46
C ASP A 92 13.47 6.02 5.16
N ILE A 93 12.41 5.62 5.86
CA ILE A 93 11.56 6.54 6.65
C ILE A 93 12.34 7.11 7.83
N GLU A 94 13.08 6.28 8.57
CA GLU A 94 13.91 6.71 9.70
C GLU A 94 15.02 7.64 9.24
N GLU A 95 15.70 7.33 8.13
CA GLU A 95 16.74 8.19 7.55
C GLU A 95 16.16 9.53 7.11
N ASN A 96 15.02 9.53 6.41
CA ASN A 96 14.36 10.76 5.98
C ASN A 96 13.91 11.61 7.18
N THR A 97 13.35 10.97 8.21
CA THR A 97 12.96 11.61 9.48
C THR A 97 14.15 12.32 10.11
N ARG A 98 15.28 11.64 10.23
CA ARG A 98 16.52 12.21 10.76
C ARG A 98 17.03 13.38 9.92
N ASN A 99 16.96 13.28 8.60
CA ASN A 99 17.38 14.37 7.71
C ASN A 99 16.47 15.61 7.86
N ILE A 100 15.17 15.41 8.08
CA ILE A 100 14.22 16.48 8.39
C ILE A 100 14.54 17.10 9.76
N GLU A 101 14.87 16.31 10.78
CA GLU A 101 15.29 16.83 12.08
C GLU A 101 16.52 17.73 11.95
N ILE A 102 17.56 17.28 11.24
CA ILE A 102 18.77 18.08 10.96
C ILE A 102 18.42 19.38 10.23
N LEU A 103 17.51 19.30 9.27
CA LEU A 103 17.04 20.45 8.51
C LEU A 103 16.34 21.48 9.42
N LEU A 104 15.50 21.02 10.34
CA LEU A 104 14.74 21.88 11.26
C LEU A 104 15.57 22.43 12.43
N GLU A 105 16.73 21.85 12.73
CA GLU A 105 17.69 22.41 13.69
C GLU A 105 18.41 23.65 13.16
N ASP A 106 18.43 23.86 11.83
CA ASP A 106 18.99 25.07 11.23
C ASP A 106 18.10 26.28 11.54
N LYS A 107 18.65 27.26 12.26
CA LYS A 107 17.95 28.49 12.67
C LYS A 107 17.47 29.35 11.49
N GLU A 108 17.97 29.09 10.28
CA GLU A 108 17.52 29.77 9.08
C GLU A 108 16.21 29.19 8.50
N ILE A 109 15.76 28.01 8.96
CA ILE A 109 14.48 27.43 8.61
C ILE A 109 13.48 27.73 9.71
N ASP A 110 12.48 28.53 9.37
CA ASP A 110 11.39 28.88 10.29
C ASP A 110 10.58 27.63 10.67
N LEU A 111 10.14 27.56 11.93
CA LEU A 111 9.18 26.57 12.41
C LEU A 111 7.92 26.55 11.53
N GLY A 112 7.56 27.67 10.90
CA GLY A 112 6.46 27.75 9.93
C GLY A 112 6.60 26.81 8.73
N TYR A 113 7.81 26.39 8.36
CA TYR A 113 8.04 25.44 7.27
C TYR A 113 8.01 23.97 7.69
N SER A 114 8.05 23.68 8.99
CA SER A 114 8.09 22.30 9.50
C SER A 114 6.90 21.48 9.01
N ASP A 115 5.70 22.03 9.10
CA ASP A 115 4.48 21.37 8.65
C ASP A 115 4.50 21.04 7.16
N ILE A 116 5.05 21.94 6.32
CA ILE A 116 5.13 21.74 4.87
C ILE A 116 6.13 20.62 4.56
N ILE A 117 7.29 20.63 5.20
CA ILE A 117 8.33 19.60 5.02
C ILE A 117 7.79 18.22 5.43
N TRP A 118 7.09 18.14 6.56
CA TRP A 118 6.44 16.90 6.99
C TRP A 118 5.35 16.43 6.02
N GLN A 119 4.52 17.35 5.51
CA GLN A 119 3.52 17.01 4.50
C GLN A 119 4.16 16.49 3.21
N MET A 120 5.26 17.10 2.77
CA MET A 120 6.03 16.62 1.62
C MET A 120 6.58 15.21 1.87
N SER A 121 7.14 14.93 3.05
CA SER A 121 7.58 13.58 3.42
C SER A 121 6.44 12.55 3.29
N MET A 122 5.24 12.91 3.72
CA MET A 122 4.05 12.04 3.59
C MET A 122 3.60 11.85 2.13
N MET A 123 4.09 12.69 1.21
CA MET A 123 3.82 12.63 -0.23
C MET A 123 4.99 12.01 -1.01
N ASN A 124 5.82 11.18 -0.37
CA ASN A 124 6.98 10.50 -0.97
C ASN A 124 8.09 11.44 -1.45
N PHE A 125 8.33 12.53 -0.72
CA PHE A 125 9.54 13.35 -0.86
C PHE A 125 10.57 12.94 0.19
N TYR A 126 11.79 12.67 -0.25
CA TYR A 126 12.93 12.26 0.57
C TYR A 126 13.99 13.35 0.53
N PHE A 127 14.46 13.75 1.69
CA PHE A 127 15.40 14.85 1.86
C PHE A 127 16.76 14.30 2.30
N ARG A 128 17.83 14.81 1.71
CA ARG A 128 19.21 14.59 2.15
C ARG A 128 19.88 15.94 2.32
N VAL A 129 20.35 16.23 3.53
CA VAL A 129 20.95 17.53 3.88
C VAL A 129 22.46 17.44 3.88
N ASN A 130 23.11 18.34 3.15
CA ASN A 130 24.54 18.58 3.24
C ASN A 130 24.79 19.87 4.02
N THR A 131 25.13 19.73 5.30
CA THR A 131 25.36 20.87 6.22
C THR A 131 26.62 21.67 5.87
N GLU A 132 27.67 21.03 5.34
CA GLU A 132 28.90 21.72 4.95
C GLU A 132 28.70 22.63 3.74
N LYS A 133 27.93 22.17 2.75
CA LYS A 133 27.63 22.90 1.52
C LYS A 133 26.38 23.77 1.62
N LYS A 134 25.59 23.63 2.69
CA LYS A 134 24.25 24.23 2.82
C LYS A 134 23.35 23.89 1.63
N GLU A 135 23.34 22.62 1.24
CA GLU A 135 22.56 22.10 0.12
C GLU A 135 21.58 21.03 0.60
N ILE A 136 20.43 20.92 -0.07
CA ILE A 136 19.40 19.94 0.21
C ILE A 136 19.10 19.23 -1.10
N ASN A 137 19.32 17.93 -1.13
CA ASN A 137 18.84 17.07 -2.19
C ASN A 137 17.44 16.58 -1.84
N ILE A 138 16.54 16.66 -2.80
CA ILE A 138 15.15 16.24 -2.70
C ILE A 138 14.92 15.19 -3.77
N GLU A 139 14.60 13.97 -3.35
CA GLU A 139 14.22 12.87 -4.22
C GLU A 139 12.71 12.63 -4.09
N PHE A 140 11.99 12.46 -5.19
CA PHE A 140 10.55 12.24 -5.16
C PHE A 140 10.08 11.36 -6.33
N TYR A 141 8.99 10.63 -6.09
CA TYR A 141 8.38 9.76 -7.09
C TYR A 141 7.14 10.41 -7.69
N ASN A 142 7.10 10.56 -9.01
CA ASN A 142 5.89 11.02 -9.71
C ASN A 142 5.01 9.81 -10.09
N ASP A 143 3.93 9.59 -9.34
CA ASP A 143 2.95 8.54 -9.61
C ASP A 143 1.62 9.08 -10.16
N LEU A 144 1.53 10.40 -10.38
CA LEU A 144 0.29 11.09 -10.73
C LEU A 144 -0.33 10.48 -12.00
N LYS A 145 -1.56 9.97 -11.85
CA LYS A 145 -2.29 9.22 -12.89
C LYS A 145 -2.46 9.95 -14.23
N PHE A 146 -2.32 11.27 -14.24
CA PHE A 146 -2.57 12.13 -15.39
C PHE A 146 -1.29 12.72 -16.02
N ILE A 147 -0.11 12.36 -15.50
CA ILE A 147 1.17 12.77 -16.05
C ILE A 147 1.80 11.53 -16.71
N ASN A 148 2.13 11.64 -18.00
CA ASN A 148 2.70 10.53 -18.79
C ASN A 148 4.18 10.25 -18.48
N ASP A 149 4.76 10.95 -17.52
CA ASP A 149 6.17 10.89 -17.15
C ASP A 149 6.29 10.40 -15.69
N LYS A 150 6.21 9.08 -15.52
CA LYS A 150 6.33 8.41 -14.22
C LYS A 150 7.78 8.03 -13.97
N GLY A 151 8.29 8.30 -12.79
CA GLY A 151 9.68 8.03 -12.45
C GLY A 151 10.10 8.57 -11.09
N VAL A 152 11.33 8.25 -10.72
CA VAL A 152 12.04 8.87 -9.60
C VAL A 152 12.80 10.07 -10.14
N TYR A 153 12.66 11.20 -9.46
CA TYR A 153 13.33 12.45 -9.79
C TYR A 153 14.10 12.92 -8.58
N ASP A 154 15.23 13.57 -8.82
CA ASP A 154 16.00 14.24 -7.79
C ASP A 154 16.38 15.65 -8.22
N ILE A 155 16.47 16.54 -7.24
CA ILE A 155 16.96 17.91 -7.42
C ILE A 155 17.79 18.31 -6.21
N THR A 156 18.84 19.08 -6.42
CA THR A 156 19.61 19.69 -5.34
C THR A 156 19.40 21.19 -5.36
N LEU A 157 19.05 21.75 -4.21
CA LEU A 157 18.83 23.17 -4.00
C LEU A 157 19.81 23.67 -2.94
N THR A 158 20.28 24.91 -3.08
CA THR A 158 20.88 25.62 -1.95
C THR A 158 19.82 25.87 -0.88
N LEU A 159 20.26 26.09 0.36
CA LEU A 159 19.35 26.38 1.47
C LEU A 159 18.43 27.59 1.19
N ASP A 160 18.92 28.62 0.49
CA ASP A 160 18.12 29.78 0.15
C ASP A 160 17.10 29.50 -0.97
N GLU A 161 17.48 28.74 -2.00
CA GLU A 161 16.54 28.28 -3.03
C GLU A 161 15.44 27.39 -2.44
N PHE A 162 15.80 26.55 -1.46
CA PHE A 162 14.85 25.70 -0.77
C PHE A 162 13.82 26.51 0.05
N LYS A 163 14.23 27.57 0.74
CA LYS A 163 13.28 28.46 1.45
C LYS A 163 12.30 29.14 0.49
N VAL A 164 12.81 29.62 -0.65
CA VAL A 164 11.96 30.21 -1.70
C VAL A 164 10.98 29.18 -2.24
N PHE A 165 11.44 27.95 -2.46
CA PHE A 165 10.60 26.84 -2.90
C PHE A 165 9.48 26.52 -1.90
N LEU A 166 9.80 26.44 -0.60
CA LEU A 166 8.80 26.22 0.46
C LEU A 166 7.76 27.35 0.53
N SER A 167 8.19 28.61 0.41
CA SER A 167 7.29 29.77 0.34
C SER A 167 6.31 29.66 -0.83
N TYR A 168 6.79 29.22 -1.99
CA TYR A 168 5.97 29.04 -3.17
C TYR A 168 4.93 27.93 -3.01
N ILE A 169 5.29 26.82 -2.36
CA ILE A 169 4.35 25.73 -2.02
C ILE A 169 3.25 26.26 -1.10
N GLU A 170 3.63 27.00 -0.05
CA GLU A 170 2.68 27.53 0.92
C GLU A 170 1.64 28.46 0.26
N GLU A 171 2.11 29.44 -0.53
CA GLU A 171 1.27 30.36 -1.29
C GLU A 171 0.34 29.62 -2.26
N THR A 172 0.88 28.65 -3.00
CA THR A 172 0.11 27.85 -3.97
C THR A 172 -0.98 27.03 -3.27
N LEU A 173 -0.68 26.42 -2.12
CA LEU A 173 -1.65 25.66 -1.34
C LEU A 173 -2.77 26.56 -0.83
N LYS A 174 -2.44 27.73 -0.26
CA LYS A 174 -3.40 28.73 0.20
C LYS A 174 -4.34 29.15 -0.94
N LEU A 175 -3.78 29.47 -2.11
CA LEU A 175 -4.56 29.89 -3.29
C LEU A 175 -5.49 28.78 -3.80
N ASN A 176 -5.03 27.53 -3.83
CA ASN A 176 -5.83 26.40 -4.28
C ASN A 176 -6.98 26.10 -3.31
N ILE A 177 -6.74 26.14 -2.00
CA ILE A 177 -7.78 25.98 -0.97
C ILE A 177 -8.82 27.09 -1.11
N LEU A 178 -8.37 28.34 -1.20
CA LEU A 178 -9.27 29.49 -1.36
C LEU A 178 -10.13 29.35 -2.62
N SER A 179 -9.52 28.97 -3.75
CA SER A 179 -10.22 28.74 -5.01
C SER A 179 -11.29 27.65 -4.90
N ALA A 180 -10.95 26.52 -4.29
CA ALA A 180 -11.89 25.42 -4.08
C ALA A 180 -13.08 25.83 -3.18
N LEU A 181 -12.83 26.62 -2.13
CA LEU A 181 -13.87 27.14 -1.26
C LEU A 181 -14.75 28.17 -1.98
N MET A 182 -14.17 29.09 -2.75
CA MET A 182 -14.91 30.10 -3.51
C MET A 182 -15.88 29.49 -4.52
N LEU A 183 -15.56 28.34 -5.11
CA LEU A 183 -16.48 27.63 -6.01
C LEU A 183 -17.77 27.16 -5.33
N LYS A 184 -17.75 26.93 -4.02
CA LYS A 184 -18.91 26.48 -3.23
C LYS A 184 -19.53 27.59 -2.38
N ALA A 185 -18.80 28.66 -2.13
CA ALA A 185 -19.25 29.76 -1.31
C ALA A 185 -20.38 30.55 -2.00
N LYS A 186 -21.47 30.79 -1.27
CA LYS A 186 -22.46 31.80 -1.66
C LYS A 186 -22.05 33.12 -1.04
N LYS A 187 -21.97 34.16 -1.87
CA LYS A 187 -21.73 35.52 -1.39
C LYS A 187 -22.97 35.96 -0.60
N HIS A 188 -22.78 36.32 0.66
CA HIS A 188 -23.81 36.97 1.48
C HIS A 188 -23.95 38.44 1.10
#